data_AF-A0A7R9XVE5-F1
#
_entry.id   AF-A0A7R9XVE5-F1
#
_cell.length_a   1.000
_cell.length_b   1.000
_cell.length_c   1.000
_cell.angle_alpha   90.00
_cell.angle_beta   90.00
_cell.angle_gamma   90.00
#
_symmetry.space_group_name_H-M   'P 1'
#
loop_
_entity.id
_entity.type
_entity.pdbx_description
1 polymer ?
#
loop_
_entity_poly.entity_id
_entity_poly.type
_entity_poly.pdbx_seq_one_letter_code
_entity_poly.pdbx_strand_id
1 'polypeptide(L)'
;RDFSELYGVPALAAVLGYAALVTTAASDANAESITQMAYLVAGVSCVGAIGGLASQDTARLGNALGTIGVATGLAASLGAVDAAEPMLYAQMAGALGVGGAVGVGVAKKVEITSLPQLVAGFHSLVGFAASATSIASLMAEGGMDDLGGVHKGAIYLGAAIGSVTLTGSLVAFGKLQGLIKKDLALPGRDYLNGA
;
A
#
# COMPACT_ATOMS: atom_id res chain seq x y z
N ARG A 1 -24.91 -15.71 -15.89
CA ARG A 1 -24.93 -15.54 -14.43
C ARG A 1 -23.48 -15.47 -14.02
N ASP A 2 -23.05 -14.33 -13.48
CA ASP A 2 -21.66 -14.14 -13.11
C ASP A 2 -21.50 -14.54 -11.65
N PHE A 3 -20.64 -15.50 -11.38
CA PHE A 3 -20.39 -16.03 -10.04
C PHE A 3 -19.28 -15.24 -9.35
N SER A 4 -19.39 -13.90 -9.35
CA SER A 4 -18.33 -13.03 -8.82
C SER A 4 -18.12 -13.19 -7.31
N GLU A 5 -19.11 -13.68 -6.58
CA GLU A 5 -18.97 -13.95 -5.15
C GLU A 5 -18.01 -15.13 -4.85
N LEU A 6 -17.82 -16.04 -5.81
CA LEU A 6 -16.83 -17.13 -5.66
C LEU A 6 -15.39 -16.62 -5.63
N TYR A 7 -15.12 -15.41 -6.13
CA TYR A 7 -13.77 -14.84 -6.12
C TYR A 7 -13.26 -14.48 -4.71
N GLY A 8 -14.15 -14.40 -3.71
CA GLY A 8 -13.74 -14.24 -2.30
C GLY A 8 -13.16 -15.51 -1.69
N VAL A 9 -13.51 -16.68 -2.22
CA VAL A 9 -13.08 -17.98 -1.67
C VAL A 9 -11.56 -18.17 -1.77
N PRO A 10 -10.89 -17.92 -2.92
CA PRO A 10 -9.44 -18.00 -3.00
C PRO A 10 -8.72 -17.02 -2.08
N ALA A 11 -9.25 -15.81 -1.86
CA ALA A 11 -8.64 -14.82 -0.96
C ALA A 11 -8.68 -15.31 0.50
N LEU A 12 -9.83 -15.82 0.95
CA LEU A 12 -9.97 -16.44 2.26
C LEU A 12 -9.08 -17.67 2.41
N ALA A 13 -9.06 -18.54 1.39
CA ALA A 13 -8.23 -19.73 1.39
C ALA A 13 -6.73 -19.40 1.48
N ALA A 14 -6.27 -18.37 0.79
CA ALA A 14 -4.87 -17.92 0.84
C ALA A 14 -4.48 -17.41 2.24
N VAL A 15 -5.32 -16.55 2.85
CA VAL A 15 -5.06 -15.99 4.18
C VAL A 15 -5.14 -17.05 5.27
N LEU A 16 -6.22 -17.86 5.28
CA LEU A 16 -6.40 -18.92 6.27
C LEU A 16 -5.38 -20.05 6.10
N GLY A 17 -5.04 -20.38 4.85
CA GLY A 17 -3.99 -21.34 4.53
C GLY A 17 -2.64 -20.88 5.05
N TYR A 18 -2.26 -19.62 4.83
CA TYR A 18 -1.05 -19.04 5.41
C TYR A 18 -1.05 -19.11 6.94
N ALA A 19 -2.13 -18.66 7.59
CA ALA A 19 -2.25 -18.67 9.05
C ALA A 19 -2.16 -20.09 9.64
N ALA A 20 -2.77 -21.08 9.00
CA ALA A 20 -2.68 -22.47 9.42
C ALA A 20 -1.25 -23.04 9.23
N LEU A 21 -0.59 -22.74 8.12
CA LEU A 21 0.75 -23.21 7.83
C LEU A 21 1.80 -22.60 8.76
N VAL A 22 1.68 -21.31 9.09
CA VAL A 22 2.65 -20.64 9.98
C VAL A 22 2.48 -21.10 11.44
N THR A 23 1.24 -21.35 11.89
CA THR A 23 0.96 -21.83 13.26
C THR A 23 1.29 -23.30 13.47
N THR A 24 1.32 -24.10 12.39
CA THR A 24 1.70 -25.52 12.43
C THR A 24 3.14 -25.76 11.97
N ALA A 25 3.91 -24.70 11.75
CA ALA A 25 5.30 -24.80 11.32
C ALA A 25 6.12 -25.55 12.38
N ALA A 26 6.86 -26.58 11.94
CA ALA A 26 7.66 -27.43 12.83
C ALA A 26 8.92 -26.72 13.36
N SER A 27 9.32 -25.60 12.76
CA SER A 27 10.46 -24.78 13.18
C SER A 27 10.34 -23.36 12.63
N ASP A 28 11.05 -22.41 13.24
CA ASP A 28 11.06 -21.00 12.81
C ASP A 28 11.53 -20.82 11.37
N ALA A 29 12.53 -21.61 10.95
CA ALA A 29 13.01 -21.61 9.56
C ALA A 29 11.93 -22.02 8.54
N ASN A 30 11.00 -22.90 8.94
CA ASN A 30 9.86 -23.26 8.09
C ASN A 30 8.84 -22.11 8.03
N ALA A 31 8.58 -21.44 9.16
CA ALA A 31 7.67 -20.30 9.22
C ALA A 31 8.16 -19.11 8.36
N GLU A 32 9.47 -18.84 8.38
CA GLU A 32 10.09 -17.83 7.50
C GLU A 32 9.92 -18.21 6.02
N SER A 33 10.21 -19.46 5.66
CA SER A 33 10.08 -19.94 4.28
C SER A 33 8.64 -19.84 3.77
N ILE A 34 7.65 -20.19 4.62
CA ILE A 34 6.22 -20.05 4.31
C ILE A 34 5.87 -18.57 4.09
N THR A 35 6.39 -17.67 4.91
CA THR A 35 6.17 -16.22 4.78
C THR A 35 6.77 -15.67 3.50
N GLN A 36 7.98 -16.08 3.12
CA GLN A 36 8.59 -15.70 1.84
C GLN A 36 7.79 -16.19 0.63
N MET A 37 7.26 -17.42 0.69
CA MET A 37 6.37 -17.95 -0.34
C MET A 37 5.06 -17.16 -0.41
N ALA A 38 4.51 -16.74 0.74
CA ALA A 38 3.32 -15.89 0.77
C ALA A 38 3.57 -14.52 0.13
N TYR A 39 4.75 -13.92 0.31
CA TYR A 39 5.14 -12.69 -0.39
C TYR A 39 5.24 -12.89 -1.91
N LEU A 40 5.76 -14.03 -2.35
CA LEU A 40 5.78 -14.37 -3.78
C LEU A 40 4.36 -14.50 -4.35
N VAL A 41 3.47 -15.21 -3.65
CA VAL A 41 2.05 -15.34 -4.04
C VAL A 41 1.38 -13.97 -4.09
N ALA A 42 1.64 -13.11 -3.10
CA ALA A 42 1.12 -11.75 -3.06
C ALA A 42 1.58 -10.93 -4.28
N GLY A 43 2.89 -10.96 -4.56
CA GLY A 43 3.49 -10.24 -5.69
C GLY A 43 2.95 -10.70 -7.05
N VAL A 44 2.92 -12.01 -7.31
CA VAL A 44 2.41 -12.57 -8.57
C VAL A 44 0.92 -12.26 -8.74
N SER A 45 0.14 -12.31 -7.65
CA SER A 45 -1.29 -11.99 -7.66
C SER A 45 -1.53 -10.50 -7.98
N CYS A 46 -0.72 -9.59 -7.43
CA CYS A 46 -0.77 -8.16 -7.78
C CYS A 46 -0.41 -7.90 -9.25
N VAL A 47 0.59 -8.60 -9.80
CA VAL A 47 0.92 -8.52 -11.24
C VAL A 47 -0.24 -9.04 -12.09
N GLY A 48 -0.82 -10.18 -11.70
CA GLY A 48 -2.01 -10.73 -12.34
C GLY A 48 -3.23 -9.80 -12.26
N ALA A 49 -3.35 -9.01 -11.21
CA ALA A 49 -4.40 -8.01 -11.06
C ALA A 49 -4.32 -6.95 -12.17
N ILE A 50 -3.13 -6.35 -12.36
CA ILE A 50 -2.90 -5.34 -13.41
C ILE A 50 -3.13 -5.95 -14.80
N GLY A 51 -2.61 -7.16 -15.04
CA GLY A 51 -2.84 -7.87 -16.29
C GLY A 51 -4.33 -8.15 -16.55
N GLY A 52 -5.08 -8.54 -15.52
CA GLY A 52 -6.51 -8.80 -15.61
C GLY A 52 -7.36 -7.55 -15.85
N LEU A 53 -6.92 -6.37 -15.41
CA LEU A 53 -7.60 -5.10 -15.67
C LEU A 53 -7.45 -4.62 -17.13
N ALA A 54 -6.54 -5.20 -17.92
CA ALA A 54 -6.26 -4.75 -19.29
C ALA A 54 -7.38 -5.08 -20.30
N SER A 55 -8.33 -5.97 -19.97
CA SER A 55 -9.48 -6.28 -20.81
C SER A 55 -10.78 -6.27 -20.01
N GLN A 56 -11.88 -5.86 -20.64
CA GLN A 56 -13.20 -5.80 -19.99
C GLN A 56 -13.68 -7.19 -19.54
N ASP A 57 -13.33 -8.23 -20.30
CA ASP A 57 -13.73 -9.60 -20.01
C ASP A 57 -13.06 -10.14 -18.74
N THR A 58 -11.80 -9.74 -18.49
CA THR A 58 -11.01 -10.20 -17.34
C THR A 58 -10.99 -9.22 -16.16
N ALA A 59 -11.60 -8.03 -16.27
CA ALA A 59 -11.49 -6.97 -15.26
C ALA A 59 -11.94 -7.42 -13.86
N ARG A 60 -12.99 -8.24 -13.77
CA ARG A 60 -13.48 -8.79 -12.49
C ARG A 60 -12.48 -9.76 -11.84
N LEU A 61 -11.85 -10.61 -12.66
CA LEU A 61 -10.79 -11.51 -12.21
C LEU A 61 -9.57 -10.71 -11.75
N GLY A 62 -9.19 -9.66 -12.49
CA GLY A 62 -8.08 -8.79 -12.11
C GLY A 62 -8.30 -8.13 -10.75
N ASN A 63 -9.51 -7.60 -10.49
CA ASN A 63 -9.86 -7.06 -9.18
C ASN A 63 -9.76 -8.12 -8.06
N ALA A 64 -10.20 -9.35 -8.32
CA ALA A 64 -10.08 -10.45 -7.36
C ALA A 64 -8.63 -10.86 -7.07
N LEU A 65 -7.78 -10.93 -8.11
CA LEU A 65 -6.34 -11.19 -7.92
C LEU A 65 -5.67 -10.08 -7.10
N GLY A 66 -6.11 -8.84 -7.26
CA GLY A 66 -5.67 -7.71 -6.45
C GLY A 66 -6.03 -7.88 -4.98
N THR A 67 -7.27 -8.27 -4.67
CA THR A 67 -7.68 -8.49 -3.27
C THR A 67 -6.95 -9.68 -2.64
N ILE A 68 -6.73 -10.77 -3.39
CA ILE A 68 -5.93 -11.92 -2.94
C ILE A 68 -4.49 -11.48 -2.62
N GLY A 69 -3.87 -10.71 -3.52
CA GLY A 69 -2.49 -10.27 -3.36
C GLY A 69 -2.29 -9.39 -2.11
N VAL A 70 -3.13 -8.36 -1.97
CA VAL A 70 -3.06 -7.44 -0.82
C VAL A 70 -3.39 -8.17 0.50
N ALA A 71 -4.43 -9.02 0.53
CA ALA A 71 -4.80 -9.75 1.73
C ALA A 71 -3.70 -10.73 2.18
N THR A 72 -3.11 -11.47 1.23
CA THR A 72 -2.01 -12.41 1.52
C THR A 72 -0.77 -11.67 2.01
N GLY A 73 -0.40 -10.56 1.37
CA GLY A 73 0.77 -9.76 1.78
C GLY A 73 0.62 -9.13 3.17
N LEU A 74 -0.58 -8.63 3.49
CA LEU A 74 -0.89 -8.13 4.84
C LEU A 74 -0.84 -9.25 5.89
N ALA A 75 -1.43 -10.41 5.58
CA ALA A 75 -1.38 -11.56 6.48
C ALA A 75 0.06 -12.03 6.74
N ALA A 76 0.88 -12.12 5.69
CA ALA A 76 2.30 -12.48 5.78
C ALA A 76 3.09 -11.46 6.62
N SER A 77 2.85 -10.17 6.41
CA SER A 77 3.52 -9.11 7.17
C SER A 77 3.15 -9.14 8.65
N LEU A 78 1.88 -9.40 8.98
CA LEU A 78 1.42 -9.55 10.36
C LEU A 78 1.99 -10.82 11.02
N GLY A 79 2.06 -11.92 10.28
CA GLY A 79 2.63 -13.19 10.78
C GLY A 79 4.15 -13.16 10.95
N ALA A 80 4.85 -12.28 10.24
CA ALA A 80 6.29 -12.08 10.38
C ALA A 80 6.67 -11.19 11.58
N VAL A 81 5.72 -10.50 12.21
CA VAL A 81 6.01 -9.71 13.41
C VAL A 81 6.18 -10.68 14.58
N ASP A 82 7.41 -10.78 15.10
CA ASP A 82 7.71 -11.51 16.33
C ASP A 82 7.35 -10.65 17.56
N ALA A 83 6.05 -10.43 17.76
CA ALA A 83 5.55 -9.68 18.91
C ALA A 83 4.93 -10.62 19.93
N ALA A 84 5.61 -10.78 21.06
CA ALA A 84 5.09 -11.52 22.21
C ALA A 84 3.86 -10.85 22.87
N GLU A 85 3.56 -9.59 22.52
CA GLU A 85 2.57 -8.76 23.22
C GLU A 85 1.24 -8.61 22.45
N PRO A 86 0.12 -9.15 22.96
CA PRO A 86 -1.21 -9.03 22.34
C PRO A 86 -1.67 -7.59 22.10
N MET A 87 -1.18 -6.64 22.91
CA MET A 87 -1.50 -5.23 22.77
C MET A 87 -0.98 -4.64 21.47
N LEU A 88 0.17 -5.07 20.97
CA LEU A 88 0.71 -4.57 19.70
C LEU A 88 -0.18 -4.99 18.53
N TYR A 89 -0.62 -6.25 18.49
CA TYR A 89 -1.56 -6.72 17.48
C TYR A 89 -2.88 -5.97 17.53
N ALA A 90 -3.38 -5.63 18.73
CA ALA A 90 -4.57 -4.81 18.88
C ALA A 90 -4.39 -3.40 18.29
N GLN A 91 -3.22 -2.78 18.47
CA GLN A 91 -2.89 -1.47 17.87
C GLN A 91 -2.80 -1.54 16.35
N MET A 92 -2.13 -2.56 15.80
CA MET A 92 -2.03 -2.77 14.36
C MET A 92 -3.40 -3.01 13.73
N ALA A 93 -4.22 -3.87 14.35
CA ALA A 93 -5.59 -4.13 13.93
C ALA A 93 -6.47 -2.87 14.03
N GLY A 94 -6.27 -2.06 15.08
CA GLY A 94 -6.94 -0.76 15.24
C GLY A 94 -6.59 0.21 14.10
N ALA A 95 -5.31 0.36 13.78
CA ALA A 95 -4.85 1.23 12.70
C ALA A 95 -5.39 0.79 11.33
N LEU A 96 -5.28 -0.51 11.01
CA LEU A 96 -5.84 -1.11 9.80
C LEU A 96 -7.36 -0.95 9.73
N GLY A 97 -8.05 -1.17 10.85
CA GLY A 97 -9.49 -1.06 10.96
C GLY A 97 -10.00 0.36 10.74
N VAL A 98 -9.35 1.36 11.35
CA VAL A 98 -9.69 2.77 11.16
C VAL A 98 -9.43 3.20 9.71
N GLY A 99 -8.25 2.90 9.17
CA GLY A 99 -7.90 3.22 7.79
C GLY A 99 -8.86 2.57 6.78
N GLY A 100 -9.16 1.28 6.96
CA GLY A 100 -10.11 0.54 6.14
C GLY A 100 -11.53 1.07 6.23
N ALA A 101 -12.02 1.39 7.43
CA ALA A 101 -13.36 1.92 7.65
C ALA A 101 -13.54 3.31 6.99
N VAL A 102 -12.56 4.20 7.15
CA VAL A 102 -12.55 5.50 6.47
C VAL A 102 -12.52 5.32 4.96
N GLY A 103 -11.65 4.43 4.45
CA GLY A 103 -11.55 4.11 3.03
C GLY A 103 -12.88 3.62 2.43
N VAL A 104 -13.55 2.67 3.10
CA VAL A 104 -14.87 2.17 2.68
C VAL A 104 -15.92 3.28 2.75
N GLY A 105 -15.89 4.11 3.78
CA GLY A 105 -16.80 5.24 3.95
C GLY A 105 -16.68 6.27 2.82
N VAL A 106 -15.45 6.60 2.41
CA VAL A 106 -15.17 7.51 1.29
C VAL A 106 -15.56 6.86 -0.04
N ALA A 107 -15.15 5.61 -0.28
CA ALA A 107 -15.40 4.90 -1.53
C ALA A 107 -16.90 4.76 -1.85
N LYS A 108 -17.75 4.58 -0.83
CA LYS A 108 -19.22 4.46 -1.01
C LYS A 108 -19.92 5.79 -1.33
N LYS A 109 -19.30 6.93 -1.05
CA LYS A 109 -19.91 8.26 -1.18
C LYS A 109 -19.43 9.05 -2.39
N VAL A 110 -18.40 8.57 -3.07
CA VAL A 110 -17.77 9.29 -4.19
C VAL A 110 -18.54 9.06 -5.49
N GLU A 111 -18.82 10.14 -6.19
CA GLU A 111 -19.41 10.11 -7.54
C GLU A 111 -18.36 9.76 -8.59
N ILE A 112 -18.78 9.06 -9.65
CA ILE A 112 -17.91 8.66 -10.77
C ILE A 112 -17.26 9.88 -11.46
N THR A 113 -17.96 11.01 -11.50
CA THR A 113 -17.47 12.31 -12.02
C THR A 113 -16.27 12.84 -11.25
N SER A 114 -16.14 12.47 -9.98
CA SER A 114 -15.10 12.94 -9.06
C SER A 114 -13.98 11.91 -8.84
N LEU A 115 -13.92 10.84 -9.65
CA LEU A 115 -12.83 9.87 -9.59
C LEU A 115 -11.43 10.51 -9.78
N PRO A 116 -11.21 11.47 -10.70
CA PRO A 116 -9.88 12.06 -10.89
C PRO A 116 -9.31 12.70 -9.60
N GLN A 117 -10.14 13.44 -8.87
CA GLN A 117 -9.71 14.05 -7.61
C GLN A 117 -9.54 13.00 -6.50
N LEU A 118 -10.42 11.99 -6.42
CA LEU A 118 -10.26 10.93 -5.43
C LEU A 118 -8.94 10.17 -5.63
N VAL A 119 -8.58 9.86 -6.87
CA VAL A 119 -7.32 9.19 -7.21
C VAL A 119 -6.11 10.05 -6.84
N ALA A 120 -6.17 11.37 -7.11
CA ALA A 120 -5.14 12.30 -6.66
C ALA A 120 -5.02 12.31 -5.13
N GLY A 121 -6.15 12.37 -4.41
CA GLY A 121 -6.19 12.28 -2.96
C GLY A 121 -5.55 10.99 -2.41
N PHE A 122 -5.86 9.83 -2.99
CA PHE A 122 -5.26 8.57 -2.55
C PHE A 122 -3.75 8.50 -2.82
N HIS A 123 -3.24 9.05 -3.92
CA HIS A 123 -1.80 9.11 -4.15
C HIS A 123 -1.08 9.97 -3.10
N SER A 124 -1.73 11.01 -2.56
CA SER A 124 -1.16 11.78 -1.46
C SER A 124 -0.95 10.93 -0.21
N LEU A 125 -1.89 10.02 0.11
CA LEU A 125 -1.76 9.09 1.24
C LEU A 125 -0.64 8.07 1.04
N VAL A 126 -0.43 7.60 -0.20
CA VAL A 126 0.69 6.70 -0.53
C VAL A 126 2.04 7.42 -0.35
N GLY A 127 2.15 8.68 -0.81
CA GLY A 127 3.35 9.50 -0.60
C GLY A 127 3.63 9.78 0.89
N PHE A 128 2.57 10.04 1.67
CA PHE A 128 2.67 10.16 3.12
C PHE A 128 3.16 8.87 3.78
N ALA A 129 2.61 7.71 3.42
CA ALA A 129 3.05 6.42 3.95
C ALA A 129 4.54 6.15 3.62
N ALA A 130 4.98 6.41 2.39
CA ALA A 130 6.38 6.22 1.98
C ALA A 130 7.36 7.13 2.77
N SER A 131 7.01 8.40 2.94
CA SER A 131 7.83 9.35 3.70
C SER A 131 7.83 9.03 5.21
N ALA A 132 6.68 8.67 5.79
CA ALA A 132 6.58 8.25 7.17
C ALA A 132 7.38 6.97 7.45
N THR A 133 7.33 5.97 6.56
CA THR A 133 8.14 4.75 6.68
C THR A 133 9.63 5.06 6.61
N SER A 134 10.06 5.97 5.73
CA SER A 134 11.47 6.36 5.62
C SER A 134 11.98 7.04 6.91
N ILE A 135 11.16 7.94 7.48
CA ILE A 135 11.48 8.59 8.77
C ILE A 135 11.49 7.56 9.91
N ALA A 136 10.51 6.65 9.95
CA ALA A 136 10.45 5.60 10.96
C ALA A 136 11.68 4.68 10.91
N SER A 137 12.16 4.33 9.71
CA SER A 137 13.37 3.53 9.53
C SER A 137 14.61 4.23 10.08
N LEU A 138 14.78 5.53 9.79
CA LEU A 138 15.88 6.33 10.36
C LEU A 138 15.86 6.38 11.88
N MET A 139 14.66 6.53 12.47
CA MET A 139 14.50 6.59 13.91
C MET A 139 14.76 5.24 14.57
N ALA A 140 14.37 4.14 13.92
CA ALA A 140 14.57 2.79 14.43
C ALA A 140 16.05 2.37 14.45
N GLU A 141 16.83 2.81 13.47
CA GLU A 141 18.25 2.44 13.33
C GLU A 141 19.22 3.39 14.07
N GLY A 142 18.71 4.41 14.78
CA GLY A 142 19.54 5.25 15.66
C GLY A 142 20.31 6.39 14.99
N GLY A 143 20.16 6.56 13.67
CA GLY A 143 20.75 7.66 12.91
C GLY A 143 21.34 7.21 11.58
N MET A 144 21.77 8.15 10.74
CA MET A 144 22.30 7.79 9.43
C MET A 144 23.64 7.05 9.54
N ASP A 145 24.49 7.33 10.52
CA ASP A 145 25.89 6.90 10.48
C ASP A 145 26.06 5.37 10.47
N ASP A 146 25.18 4.63 11.15
CA ASP A 146 25.24 3.17 11.30
C ASP A 146 24.63 2.38 10.12
N LEU A 147 24.01 3.05 9.13
CA LEU A 147 23.38 2.38 7.99
C LEU A 147 24.36 2.05 6.87
N GLY A 148 24.16 0.87 6.27
CA GLY A 148 24.75 0.54 4.97
C GLY A 148 24.30 1.48 3.86
N GLY A 149 25.17 1.72 2.87
CA GLY A 149 24.92 2.69 1.80
C GLY A 149 23.63 2.46 0.99
N VAL A 150 23.23 1.20 0.80
CA VAL A 150 21.98 0.85 0.12
C VAL A 150 20.76 1.27 0.94
N HIS A 151 20.76 1.02 2.25
CA HIS A 151 19.65 1.39 3.12
C HIS A 151 19.52 2.93 3.25
N LYS A 152 20.66 3.63 3.38
CA LYS A 152 20.73 5.11 3.30
C LYS A 152 20.08 5.64 2.02
N GLY A 153 20.47 5.07 0.88
CA GLY A 153 19.91 5.45 -0.42
C GLY A 153 18.41 5.20 -0.52
N ALA A 154 17.95 4.05 -0.03
CA ALA A 154 16.53 3.68 -0.03
C ALA A 154 15.68 4.64 0.81
N ILE A 155 16.14 4.99 2.01
CA ILE A 155 15.47 5.96 2.88
C ILE A 155 15.41 7.34 2.21
N TYR A 156 16.55 7.82 1.68
CA TYR A 156 16.62 9.14 1.05
C TYR A 156 15.67 9.23 -0.14
N LEU A 157 15.71 8.24 -1.04
CA LEU A 157 14.83 8.19 -2.21
C LEU A 157 13.36 8.00 -1.82
N GLY A 158 13.08 7.16 -0.82
CA GLY A 158 11.73 6.95 -0.30
C GLY A 158 11.12 8.24 0.27
N ALA A 159 11.89 8.98 1.06
CA ALA A 159 11.46 10.27 1.61
C ALA A 159 11.29 11.34 0.52
N ALA A 160 12.25 11.44 -0.41
CA ALA A 160 12.20 12.42 -1.50
C ALA A 160 11.00 12.16 -2.44
N ILE A 161 10.87 10.93 -2.95
CA ILE A 161 9.77 10.57 -3.85
C ILE A 161 8.43 10.67 -3.11
N GLY A 162 8.34 10.16 -1.88
CA GLY A 162 7.13 10.21 -1.06
C GLY A 162 6.64 11.63 -0.81
N SER A 163 7.53 12.55 -0.44
CA SER A 163 7.19 13.96 -0.18
C SER A 163 6.77 14.72 -1.44
N VAL A 164 7.41 14.44 -2.58
CA VAL A 164 7.03 15.01 -3.88
C VAL A 164 5.65 14.49 -4.31
N THR A 165 5.39 13.20 -4.18
CA THR A 165 4.07 12.62 -4.47
C THR A 165 3.00 13.20 -3.54
N LEU A 166 3.27 13.30 -2.23
CA LEU A 166 2.35 13.88 -1.25
C LEU A 166 1.94 15.31 -1.64
N THR A 167 2.93 16.18 -1.84
CA THR A 167 2.68 17.60 -2.13
C THR A 167 2.07 17.82 -3.51
N GLY A 168 2.58 17.15 -4.54
CA GLY A 168 2.05 17.24 -5.90
C GLY A 168 0.60 16.78 -5.99
N SER A 169 0.26 15.66 -5.34
CA SER A 169 -1.10 15.13 -5.29
C SER A 169 -2.08 16.02 -4.52
N LEU A 170 -1.66 16.67 -3.43
CA LEU A 170 -2.51 17.62 -2.71
C LEU A 170 -2.83 18.86 -3.55
N VAL A 171 -1.85 19.39 -4.28
CA VAL A 171 -2.09 20.51 -5.21
C VAL A 171 -3.00 20.07 -6.36
N ALA A 172 -2.77 18.88 -6.94
CA ALA A 172 -3.63 18.34 -8.00
C ALA A 172 -5.08 18.14 -7.51
N PHE A 173 -5.27 17.57 -6.32
CA PHE A 173 -6.57 17.45 -5.68
C PHE A 173 -7.23 18.82 -5.52
N GLY A 174 -6.52 19.81 -4.97
CA GLY A 174 -7.03 21.15 -4.76
C GLY A 174 -7.45 21.87 -6.06
N LYS A 175 -6.72 21.64 -7.16
CA LYS A 175 -7.09 22.16 -8.49
C LYS A 175 -8.35 21.49 -9.03
N LEU A 176 -8.45 20.16 -8.94
CA LEU A 176 -9.59 19.40 -9.46
C LEU A 176 -10.89 19.66 -8.65
N GLN A 177 -10.77 19.87 -7.33
CA GLN A 177 -11.87 20.30 -6.47
C GLN A 177 -12.28 21.77 -6.67
N GLY A 178 -11.52 22.56 -7.44
CA GLY A 178 -11.76 24.00 -7.60
C GLY A 178 -11.40 24.86 -6.38
N LEU A 179 -10.68 24.29 -5.39
CA LEU A 179 -10.15 25.03 -4.24
C LEU A 179 -8.98 25.95 -4.65
N ILE A 180 -8.18 25.51 -5.64
CA ILE A 180 -7.05 26.27 -6.20
C ILE A 180 -7.43 26.74 -7.61
N LYS A 181 -7.58 28.05 -7.79
CA LYS A 181 -8.17 28.63 -9.02
C LYS A 181 -7.18 29.21 -10.03
N LYS A 182 -5.93 29.47 -9.62
CA LYS A 182 -4.95 30.20 -10.44
C LYS A 182 -3.73 29.33 -10.70
N ASP A 183 -3.36 29.20 -11.96
CA ASP A 183 -2.05 28.68 -12.33
C ASP A 183 -0.99 29.74 -12.02
N LEU A 184 -0.23 29.48 -10.96
CA LEU A 184 0.87 30.33 -10.53
C LEU A 184 2.07 30.10 -11.45
N ALA A 185 2.22 30.92 -12.49
CA ALA A 185 3.41 30.95 -13.31
C ALA A 185 4.47 31.86 -12.66
N LEU A 186 5.39 31.27 -11.92
CA LEU A 186 6.50 31.99 -11.30
C LEU A 186 7.52 32.43 -12.37
N PRO A 187 8.07 33.66 -12.30
CA PRO A 187 9.17 34.06 -13.16
C PRO A 187 10.40 33.18 -12.88
N GLY A 188 11.01 32.62 -13.93
CA GLY A 188 12.20 31.76 -13.80
C GLY A 188 11.95 30.35 -13.25
N ARG A 189 10.70 29.84 -13.30
CA ARG A 189 10.35 28.51 -12.75
C ARG A 189 11.25 27.36 -13.22
N ASP A 190 11.73 27.40 -14.46
CA ASP A 190 12.53 26.31 -15.02
C ASP A 190 13.92 26.25 -14.35
N TYR A 191 14.50 27.41 -14.00
CA TYR A 191 15.73 27.48 -13.22
C TYR A 191 15.53 27.02 -11.77
N LEU A 192 14.42 27.40 -11.13
CA LEU A 192 14.11 26.98 -9.77
C LEU A 192 13.87 25.47 -9.66
N ASN A 193 13.28 24.87 -10.69
CA ASN A 193 13.06 23.43 -10.78
C ASN A 193 14.34 22.65 -11.15
N GLY A 194 15.43 23.35 -11.47
CA GLY A 194 16.75 22.75 -11.65
C GLY A 194 17.28 22.62 -13.08
N ALA A 195 16.66 23.30 -14.07
CA ALA A 195 17.09 23.43 -15.48
C ALA A 195 17.82 22.23 -16.12
#